data_AF-A0A7C4WNS3-F1
#
_entry.id   AF-A0A7C4WNS3-F1
#
_cell.length_a   1.000
_cell.length_b   1.000
_cell.length_c   1.000
_cell.angle_alpha   90.00
_cell.angle_beta   90.00
_cell.angle_gamma   90.00
#
_symmetry.space_group_name_H-M   'P 1'
#
loop_
_entity.id
_entity.type
_entity.pdbx_description
1 polymer ?
#
loop_
_entity_poly.entity_id
_entity_poly.type
_entity_poly.pdbx_seq_one_letter_code
_entity_poly.pdbx_strand_id
1 'polypeptide(L)'
;MEMYEKSLRAFLKPILPFLDDKSVSEIMINGPEDIWIERKGKLYKTSARFNPEGLEAAAQNMAQYVGRVIDQERPRLDARLPDGSRIHVVLPPVARKGTTISIRKFFPGKLTIGQMVEFKSMTREMARFIDACVQTHQNIVVAGGTGSGKTTLLNVVSSLIPNDERILTIEDSAELQLVQEHLVPFEGRPADKHGRGQVTIADLLHSSLRLRPDRIVIGEVRGGEAFDLMQALNTGHSGSMCTVHANSPVDTCRRLESLCLMSPVEIPMVAVRAQVASALNIVICCARFSDGSRRLTHISEVLPLNEKGEYRTQDIFVYTMTGKDAEGRVQGYHAPTGILPTFFHKLAAHGFSEMDESFFDPASYGYERPHTAAVQEFKIRFIPRLADGVEREPPRPLPPEKKERLERALQQILEERDLTPAPVVDTPAAPQDPPAPAVPPAAPAPERDAARAPRPSGEAKPEAAPARETSKVGSPPAAGSREDSKVSRPPAAGSVARQLLGLRKEAEPARGPRLLGLRPTRPENKDDEGK
;
A
#
# COMPACT_ATOMS: atom_id res chain seq x y z
N MET A 1 -12.41 -13.33 -30.42
CA MET A 1 -11.31 -12.61 -29.75
C MET A 1 -10.62 -11.64 -30.71
N GLU A 2 -9.95 -12.10 -31.79
CA GLU A 2 -9.23 -11.21 -32.74
C GLU A 2 -10.06 -10.07 -33.36
N MET A 3 -11.33 -10.32 -33.74
CA MET A 3 -12.17 -9.29 -34.36
C MET A 3 -12.49 -8.13 -33.39
N TYR A 4 -12.64 -8.44 -32.11
CA TYR A 4 -12.92 -7.46 -31.07
C TYR A 4 -11.68 -6.66 -30.68
N GLU A 5 -10.52 -7.31 -30.63
CA GLU A 5 -9.26 -6.61 -30.40
C GLU A 5 -8.95 -5.62 -31.53
N LYS A 6 -9.19 -6.02 -32.79
CA LYS A 6 -9.11 -5.12 -33.94
C LYS A 6 -10.10 -3.96 -33.84
N SER A 7 -11.35 -4.22 -33.44
CA SER A 7 -12.35 -3.17 -33.20
C SER A 7 -11.89 -2.19 -32.12
N LEU A 8 -11.52 -2.70 -30.94
CA LEU A 8 -11.09 -1.88 -29.81
C LEU A 8 -9.91 -0.99 -30.18
N ARG A 9 -8.90 -1.56 -30.86
CA ARG A 9 -7.74 -0.81 -31.35
C ARG A 9 -8.14 0.26 -32.36
N ALA A 10 -9.12 0.00 -33.23
CA ALA A 10 -9.61 1.00 -34.18
C ALA A 10 -10.25 2.21 -33.49
N PHE A 11 -11.08 1.98 -32.46
CA PHE A 11 -11.69 3.06 -31.68
C PHE A 11 -10.67 3.85 -30.85
N LEU A 12 -9.61 3.19 -30.38
CA LEU A 12 -8.54 3.81 -29.59
C LEU A 12 -7.37 4.34 -30.44
N LYS A 13 -7.55 4.46 -31.77
CA LYS A 13 -6.50 4.88 -32.70
C LYS A 13 -5.66 6.09 -32.24
N PRO A 14 -6.25 7.19 -31.72
CA PRO A 14 -5.47 8.35 -31.28
C PRO A 14 -4.47 8.07 -30.15
N ILE A 15 -4.70 7.05 -29.33
CA ILE A 15 -3.83 6.68 -28.21
C ILE A 15 -3.08 5.37 -28.42
N LEU A 16 -3.25 4.70 -29.57
CA LEU A 16 -2.53 3.46 -29.89
C LEU A 16 -1.01 3.57 -29.69
N PRO A 17 -0.34 4.67 -30.09
CA PRO A 17 1.10 4.81 -29.85
C PRO A 17 1.48 4.71 -28.37
N PHE A 18 0.62 5.20 -27.45
CA PHE A 18 0.86 5.15 -26.01
C PHE A 18 0.41 3.82 -25.39
N LEU A 19 -0.62 3.18 -25.94
CA LEU A 19 -1.02 1.83 -25.55
C LEU A 19 0.08 0.82 -25.87
N ASP A 20 0.71 0.94 -27.03
CA ASP A 20 1.78 0.03 -27.47
C ASP A 20 3.15 0.36 -26.82
N ASP A 21 3.35 1.60 -26.36
CA ASP A 21 4.59 2.04 -25.71
C ASP A 21 4.75 1.43 -24.30
N LYS A 22 5.68 0.48 -24.15
CA LYS A 22 6.01 -0.19 -22.88
C LYS A 22 6.55 0.76 -21.79
N SER A 23 6.93 1.99 -22.11
CA SER A 23 7.34 2.98 -21.10
C SER A 23 6.16 3.70 -20.43
N VAL A 24 4.96 3.63 -21.04
CA VAL A 24 3.74 4.27 -20.54
C VAL A 24 2.99 3.33 -19.61
N SER A 25 2.70 3.79 -18.39
CA SER A 25 1.98 3.02 -17.36
C SER A 25 0.52 3.35 -17.21
N GLU A 26 0.15 4.59 -17.48
CA GLU A 26 -1.24 5.04 -17.39
C GLU A 26 -1.53 6.04 -18.49
N ILE A 27 -2.75 5.99 -19.02
CA ILE A 27 -3.29 6.95 -19.98
C ILE A 27 -4.54 7.56 -19.35
N MET A 28 -4.57 8.89 -19.22
CA MET A 28 -5.68 9.64 -18.63
C MET A 28 -6.25 10.57 -19.69
N ILE A 29 -7.45 10.27 -20.16
CA ILE A 29 -8.23 11.10 -21.07
C ILE A 29 -9.22 11.88 -20.21
N ASN A 30 -8.96 13.15 -19.94
CA ASN A 30 -9.83 14.02 -19.13
C ASN A 30 -10.95 14.68 -19.96
N GLY A 31 -10.95 14.38 -21.26
CA GLY A 31 -11.84 14.92 -22.29
C GLY A 31 -11.19 14.74 -23.66
N PRO A 32 -11.92 15.04 -24.76
CA PRO A 32 -11.45 14.80 -26.13
C PRO A 32 -10.11 15.48 -26.46
N GLU A 33 -9.82 16.61 -25.80
CA GLU A 33 -8.63 17.42 -26.07
C GLU A 33 -7.53 17.36 -25.00
N ASP A 34 -7.79 16.72 -23.86
CA ASP A 34 -6.87 16.72 -22.72
C ASP A 34 -6.46 15.29 -22.35
N ILE A 35 -5.38 14.83 -22.97
CA ILE A 35 -4.86 13.47 -22.81
C ILE A 35 -3.47 13.54 -22.18
N TRP A 36 -3.31 12.83 -21.06
CA TRP A 36 -2.08 12.72 -20.28
C TRP A 36 -1.61 11.27 -20.25
N ILE A 37 -0.32 11.08 -20.09
CA ILE A 37 0.30 9.76 -19.88
C ILE A 37 1.23 9.79 -18.67
N GLU A 38 1.31 8.68 -17.94
CA GLU A 38 2.37 8.46 -16.95
C GLU A 38 3.54 7.70 -17.60
N ARG A 39 4.75 8.27 -17.50
CA ARG A 39 6.02 7.58 -17.80
C ARG A 39 6.95 7.70 -16.61
N LYS A 40 7.50 6.58 -16.13
CA LYS A 40 8.44 6.54 -14.99
C LYS A 40 7.97 7.37 -13.78
N GLY A 41 6.67 7.32 -13.45
CA GLY A 41 6.10 8.03 -12.30
C GLY A 41 5.82 9.52 -12.52
N LYS A 42 6.08 10.07 -13.71
CA LYS A 42 5.82 11.48 -14.06
C LYS A 42 4.71 11.58 -15.10
N LEU A 43 3.91 12.64 -14.99
CA LEU A 43 2.81 12.94 -15.91
C LEU A 43 3.27 13.83 -17.06
N TYR A 44 2.89 13.47 -18.28
CA TYR A 44 3.20 14.20 -19.50
C TYR A 44 1.92 14.45 -20.29
N LYS A 45 1.71 15.69 -20.72
CA LYS A 45 0.61 16.03 -21.62
C LYS A 45 0.97 15.60 -23.04
N THR A 46 0.01 15.01 -23.75
CA THR A 46 0.20 14.54 -25.13
C THR A 46 -0.45 15.48 -26.15
N SER A 47 -0.06 15.33 -27.42
CA SER A 47 -0.70 15.97 -28.57
C SER A 47 -1.89 15.18 -29.14
N ALA A 48 -2.15 13.97 -28.64
CA ALA A 48 -3.27 13.14 -29.11
C ALA A 48 -4.62 13.76 -28.76
N ARG A 49 -5.59 13.59 -29.65
CA ARG A 49 -6.93 14.16 -29.54
C ARG A 49 -7.96 13.15 -30.06
N PHE A 50 -9.15 13.17 -29.47
CA PHE A 50 -10.32 12.49 -30.00
C PHE A 50 -11.33 13.51 -30.53
N ASN A 51 -12.17 13.09 -31.47
CA ASN A 51 -13.47 13.72 -31.65
C ASN A 51 -14.37 13.35 -30.44
N PRO A 52 -15.25 14.24 -29.97
CA PRO A 52 -16.12 13.96 -28.82
C PRO A 52 -16.96 12.69 -29.00
N GLU A 53 -17.58 12.53 -30.18
CA GLU A 53 -18.45 11.40 -30.50
C GLU A 53 -17.66 10.09 -30.61
N GLY A 54 -16.43 10.13 -31.14
CA GLY A 54 -15.60 8.93 -31.25
C GLY A 54 -15.00 8.50 -29.91
N LEU A 55 -14.73 9.43 -28.99
CA LEU A 55 -14.35 9.07 -27.62
C LEU A 55 -15.50 8.39 -26.88
N GLU A 56 -16.73 8.88 -27.04
CA GLU A 56 -17.91 8.23 -26.49
C GLU A 56 -18.16 6.87 -27.15
N ALA A 57 -18.01 6.75 -28.47
CA ALA A 57 -18.09 5.47 -29.17
C ALA A 57 -17.01 4.49 -28.70
N ALA A 58 -15.78 4.96 -28.42
CA ALA A 58 -14.72 4.14 -27.84
C ALA A 58 -15.09 3.63 -26.44
N ALA A 59 -15.66 4.49 -25.59
CA ALA A 59 -16.17 4.12 -24.27
C ALA A 59 -17.28 3.05 -24.36
N GLN A 60 -18.25 3.23 -25.26
CA GLN A 60 -19.32 2.27 -25.49
C GLN A 60 -18.79 0.93 -26.04
N ASN A 61 -17.82 0.97 -26.96
CA ASN A 61 -17.19 -0.24 -27.49
C ASN A 61 -16.45 -1.02 -26.39
N MET A 62 -15.71 -0.34 -25.50
CA MET A 62 -15.09 -0.96 -24.34
C MET A 62 -16.11 -1.61 -23.41
N ALA A 63 -17.22 -0.93 -23.13
CA ALA A 63 -18.30 -1.46 -22.29
C ALA A 63 -18.92 -2.74 -22.87
N GLN A 64 -19.25 -2.72 -24.16
CA GLN A 64 -19.79 -3.88 -24.87
C GLN A 64 -18.84 -5.07 -24.80
N TYR A 65 -17.54 -4.82 -24.97
CA TYR A 65 -16.53 -5.86 -24.92
C TYR A 65 -16.50 -6.59 -23.56
N VAL A 66 -16.55 -5.83 -22.47
CA VAL A 66 -16.51 -6.38 -21.10
C VAL A 66 -17.88 -6.88 -20.62
N GLY A 67 -18.88 -6.93 -21.51
CA GLY A 67 -20.24 -7.37 -21.19
C GLY A 67 -20.96 -6.45 -20.21
N ARG A 68 -20.60 -5.16 -20.16
CA ARG A 68 -21.24 -4.16 -19.31
C ARG A 68 -21.92 -3.07 -20.13
N VAL A 69 -22.82 -2.36 -19.49
CA VAL A 69 -23.59 -1.26 -20.09
C VAL A 69 -23.09 0.05 -19.51
N ILE A 70 -22.82 1.02 -20.38
CA ILE A 70 -22.54 2.41 -20.03
C ILE A 70 -23.46 3.31 -20.87
N ASP A 71 -24.23 4.16 -20.22
CA ASP A 71 -25.22 5.04 -20.85
C ASP A 71 -25.52 6.24 -19.93
N GLN A 72 -26.53 7.04 -20.25
CA GLN A 72 -26.91 8.22 -19.47
C GLN A 72 -27.46 7.88 -18.07
N GLU A 73 -28.08 6.71 -17.89
CA GLU A 73 -28.56 6.25 -16.59
C GLU A 73 -27.41 5.65 -15.75
N ARG A 74 -26.39 5.11 -16.44
CA ARG A 74 -25.20 4.48 -15.86
C ARG A 74 -23.95 5.11 -16.47
N PRO A 75 -23.64 6.36 -16.13
CA PRO A 75 -22.57 7.12 -16.77
C PRO A 75 -21.19 6.74 -16.25
N ARG A 76 -21.02 5.57 -15.60
CA ARG A 76 -19.76 5.13 -15.00
C ARG A 76 -19.55 3.64 -15.23
N LEU A 77 -18.30 3.27 -15.50
CA LEU A 77 -17.90 1.89 -15.72
C LEU A 77 -16.51 1.64 -15.17
N ASP A 78 -16.38 0.57 -14.38
CA ASP A 78 -15.11 -0.05 -14.01
C ASP A 78 -15.00 -1.42 -14.69
N ALA A 79 -13.90 -1.69 -15.38
CA ALA A 79 -13.71 -2.95 -16.08
C ALA A 79 -12.24 -3.27 -16.37
N ARG A 80 -12.02 -4.47 -16.94
CA ARG A 80 -10.71 -4.95 -17.38
C ARG A 80 -10.74 -5.30 -18.87
N LEU A 81 -9.75 -4.81 -19.60
CA LEU A 81 -9.54 -5.10 -21.01
C LEU A 81 -8.84 -6.47 -21.18
N PRO A 82 -8.82 -7.04 -22.41
CA PRO A 82 -8.23 -8.37 -22.69
C PRO A 82 -6.76 -8.51 -22.36
N ASP A 83 -6.03 -7.42 -22.56
CA ASP A 83 -4.61 -7.29 -22.26
C ASP A 83 -4.34 -7.23 -20.74
N GLY A 84 -5.41 -7.23 -19.93
CA GLY A 84 -5.38 -7.13 -18.49
C GLY A 84 -5.45 -5.71 -17.96
N SER A 85 -5.44 -4.69 -18.83
CA SER A 85 -5.47 -3.28 -18.43
C SER A 85 -6.76 -2.93 -17.71
N ARG A 86 -6.67 -2.13 -16.65
CA ARG A 86 -7.84 -1.67 -15.88
C ARG A 86 -8.34 -0.35 -16.47
N ILE A 87 -9.64 -0.25 -16.65
CA ILE A 87 -10.28 0.96 -17.16
C ILE A 87 -11.32 1.51 -16.19
N HIS A 88 -11.36 2.84 -16.10
CA HIS A 88 -12.47 3.56 -15.50
C HIS A 88 -12.98 4.58 -16.51
N VAL A 89 -14.29 4.59 -16.75
CA VAL A 89 -14.95 5.48 -17.72
C VAL A 89 -16.04 6.28 -17.02
N VAL A 90 -16.15 7.58 -17.34
CA VAL A 90 -17.23 8.46 -16.91
C VAL A 90 -17.78 9.25 -18.09
N LEU A 91 -19.08 9.17 -18.34
CA LEU A 91 -19.77 9.90 -19.41
C LEU A 91 -20.30 11.27 -18.96
N PRO A 92 -20.50 12.23 -19.88
CA PRO A 92 -21.31 13.42 -19.63
C PRO A 92 -22.75 13.05 -19.26
N PRO A 93 -23.47 13.86 -18.44
CA PRO A 93 -23.05 15.16 -17.90
C PRO A 93 -22.20 15.08 -16.62
N VAL A 94 -21.94 13.88 -16.07
CA VAL A 94 -21.12 13.71 -14.87
C VAL A 94 -19.68 14.19 -15.12
N ALA A 95 -19.12 13.80 -16.27
CA ALA A 95 -17.85 14.32 -16.75
C ALA A 95 -18.06 15.63 -17.54
N ARG A 96 -17.92 16.77 -16.86
CA ARG A 96 -18.22 18.11 -17.42
C ARG A 96 -17.36 18.52 -18.62
N LYS A 97 -16.19 17.90 -18.81
CA LYS A 97 -15.26 18.21 -19.91
C LYS A 97 -15.38 17.22 -21.09
N GLY A 98 -16.44 16.42 -21.13
CA GLY A 98 -16.60 15.31 -22.06
C GLY A 98 -16.24 13.97 -21.41
N THR A 99 -16.45 12.88 -22.15
CA THR A 99 -16.13 11.52 -21.70
C THR A 99 -14.72 11.44 -21.12
N THR A 100 -14.61 10.91 -19.90
CA THR A 100 -13.35 10.75 -19.18
C THR A 100 -12.99 9.28 -19.09
N ILE A 101 -11.75 8.92 -19.40
CA ILE A 101 -11.27 7.54 -19.41
C ILE A 101 -9.89 7.48 -18.75
N SER A 102 -9.73 6.66 -17.72
CA SER A 102 -8.42 6.28 -17.18
C SER A 102 -8.14 4.84 -17.58
N ILE A 103 -6.99 4.60 -18.20
CA ILE A 103 -6.49 3.28 -18.59
C ILE A 103 -5.18 3.05 -17.85
N ARG A 104 -5.20 2.15 -16.85
CA ARG A 104 -4.00 1.68 -16.17
C ARG A 104 -3.53 0.41 -16.86
N LYS A 105 -2.38 0.51 -17.53
CA LYS A 105 -1.87 -0.58 -18.35
C LYS A 105 -1.42 -1.72 -17.47
N PHE A 106 -1.76 -2.93 -17.89
CA PHE A 106 -1.17 -4.13 -17.31
C PHE A 106 0.23 -4.32 -17.89
N PHE A 107 1.22 -4.47 -17.02
CA PHE A 107 2.58 -4.76 -17.44
C PHE A 107 2.85 -6.26 -17.30
N PRO A 108 3.03 -6.97 -18.42
CA PRO A 108 3.54 -8.33 -18.38
C PRO A 108 5.04 -8.27 -18.06
N GLY A 109 5.37 -8.53 -16.79
CA GLY A 109 6.75 -8.51 -16.31
C GLY A 109 6.79 -8.53 -14.79
N LYS A 110 7.36 -9.60 -14.23
CA LYS A 110 7.52 -9.75 -12.79
C LYS A 110 8.68 -8.86 -12.35
N LEU A 111 8.38 -7.81 -11.57
CA LEU A 111 9.45 -7.11 -10.87
C LEU A 111 10.04 -8.07 -9.84
N THR A 112 11.35 -8.20 -9.81
CA THR A 112 12.04 -9.09 -8.87
C THR A 112 12.68 -8.29 -7.75
N ILE A 113 12.99 -8.96 -6.63
CA ILE A 113 13.66 -8.29 -5.51
C ILE A 113 15.04 -7.75 -5.91
N GLY A 114 15.76 -8.47 -6.79
CA GLY A 114 17.04 -8.03 -7.35
C GLY A 114 16.89 -6.74 -8.16
N GLN A 115 15.87 -6.65 -9.02
CA GLN A 115 15.58 -5.43 -9.76
C GLN A 115 15.22 -4.26 -8.86
N MET A 116 14.52 -4.49 -7.74
CA MET A 116 14.27 -3.42 -6.76
C MET A 116 15.55 -2.87 -6.14
N VAL A 117 16.56 -3.71 -5.93
CA VAL A 117 17.90 -3.29 -5.49
C VAL A 117 18.62 -2.53 -6.59
N GLU A 118 18.58 -3.00 -7.84
CA GLU A 118 19.17 -2.31 -9.00
C GLU A 118 18.57 -0.93 -9.23
N PHE A 119 17.25 -0.79 -9.06
CA PHE A 119 16.53 0.48 -9.14
C PHE A 119 16.76 1.39 -7.92
N LYS A 120 17.55 0.95 -6.94
CA LYS A 120 17.83 1.66 -5.68
C LYS A 120 16.54 1.99 -4.90
N SER A 121 15.50 1.18 -5.08
CA SER A 121 14.25 1.27 -4.32
C SER A 121 14.42 0.74 -2.90
N MET A 122 15.39 -0.17 -2.69
CA MET A 122 15.84 -0.70 -1.40
C MET A 122 17.30 -1.16 -1.51
N THR A 123 17.94 -1.52 -0.39
CA THR A 123 19.29 -2.10 -0.39
C THR A 123 19.26 -3.62 -0.32
N ARG A 124 20.43 -4.26 -0.49
CA ARG A 124 20.60 -5.72 -0.39
C ARG A 124 20.26 -6.22 1.01
N GLU A 125 20.62 -5.44 2.03
CA GLU A 125 20.38 -5.73 3.44
C GLU A 125 18.88 -5.68 3.73
N MET A 126 18.17 -4.67 3.22
CA MET A 126 16.71 -4.60 3.33
C MET A 126 16.05 -5.80 2.64
N ALA A 127 16.48 -6.12 1.42
CA ALA A 127 15.96 -7.27 0.68
C ALA A 127 16.16 -8.59 1.45
N ARG A 128 17.35 -8.79 2.02
CA ARG A 128 17.67 -9.97 2.82
C ARG A 128 16.86 -10.02 4.11
N PHE A 129 16.68 -8.88 4.79
CA PHE A 129 15.84 -8.81 6.00
C PHE A 129 14.37 -9.10 5.69
N ILE A 130 13.85 -8.62 4.55
CA ILE A 130 12.49 -8.95 4.10
C ILE A 130 12.35 -10.46 3.87
N ASP A 131 13.33 -11.11 3.23
CA ASP A 131 13.32 -12.58 3.09
C ASP A 131 13.28 -13.28 4.45
N ALA A 132 14.09 -12.85 5.42
CA ALA A 132 14.03 -13.39 6.77
C ALA A 132 12.66 -13.20 7.44
N CYS A 133 12.00 -12.06 7.27
CA CYS A 133 10.63 -11.84 7.74
C CYS A 133 9.65 -12.84 7.10
N VAL A 134 9.81 -13.14 5.80
CA VAL A 134 8.97 -14.11 5.10
C VAL A 134 9.23 -15.54 5.61
N GLN A 135 10.49 -15.97 5.70
CA GLN A 135 10.87 -17.32 6.18
C GLN A 135 10.52 -17.57 7.64
N THR A 136 10.46 -16.50 8.46
CA THR A 136 10.07 -16.61 9.88
C THR A 136 8.56 -16.37 10.10
N HIS A 137 7.76 -16.47 9.04
CA HIS A 137 6.29 -16.33 9.06
C HIS A 137 5.80 -15.04 9.75
N GLN A 138 6.50 -13.92 9.57
CA GLN A 138 6.01 -12.63 10.04
C GLN A 138 4.79 -12.20 9.21
N ASN A 139 3.76 -11.69 9.88
CA ASN A 139 2.63 -11.06 9.21
C ASN A 139 3.06 -9.67 8.71
N ILE A 140 3.00 -9.47 7.40
CA ILE A 140 3.56 -8.28 6.72
C ILE A 140 2.44 -7.43 6.11
N VAL A 141 2.41 -6.15 6.44
CA VAL A 141 1.55 -5.17 5.77
C VAL A 141 2.38 -4.22 4.93
N VAL A 142 2.08 -4.16 3.64
CA VAL A 142 2.69 -3.20 2.71
C VAL A 142 1.83 -1.94 2.67
N ALA A 143 2.41 -0.80 3.03
CA ALA A 143 1.72 0.48 3.13
C ALA A 143 2.31 1.53 2.19
N GLY A 144 1.47 2.48 1.78
CA GLY A 144 1.87 3.59 0.92
C GLY A 144 0.69 4.33 0.26
N GLY A 145 0.98 5.53 -0.24
CA GLY A 145 0.02 6.33 -0.99
C GLY A 145 -0.39 5.71 -2.33
N THR A 146 -1.32 6.36 -3.03
CA THR A 146 -1.71 5.96 -4.39
C THR A 146 -0.51 6.08 -5.34
N GLY A 147 -0.28 5.05 -6.16
CA GLY A 147 0.81 5.03 -7.13
C GLY A 147 2.22 4.87 -6.53
N SER A 148 2.35 4.57 -5.23
CA SER A 148 3.65 4.33 -4.57
C SER A 148 4.27 2.96 -4.88
N GLY A 149 3.52 2.05 -5.51
CA GLY A 149 3.98 0.70 -5.85
C GLY A 149 3.65 -0.38 -4.81
N LYS A 150 2.66 -0.18 -3.94
CA LYS A 150 2.27 -1.17 -2.91
C LYS A 150 2.04 -2.58 -3.47
N THR A 151 1.15 -2.73 -4.45
CA THR A 151 0.84 -4.05 -5.01
C THR A 151 2.05 -4.68 -5.71
N THR A 152 2.88 -3.85 -6.35
CA THR A 152 4.15 -4.30 -6.94
C THR A 152 5.10 -4.82 -5.87
N LEU A 153 5.24 -4.10 -4.75
CA LEU A 153 6.07 -4.53 -3.62
C LEU A 153 5.48 -5.78 -2.96
N LEU A 154 4.15 -5.88 -2.80
CA LEU A 154 3.50 -7.07 -2.28
C LEU A 154 3.80 -8.29 -3.17
N ASN A 155 3.74 -8.16 -4.49
CA ASN A 155 4.13 -9.21 -5.44
C ASN A 155 5.60 -9.67 -5.25
N VAL A 156 6.51 -8.72 -5.05
CA VAL A 156 7.92 -9.02 -4.80
C VAL A 156 8.10 -9.75 -3.47
N VAL A 157 7.52 -9.25 -2.39
CA VAL A 157 7.63 -9.87 -1.06
C VAL A 157 6.96 -11.25 -1.05
N SER A 158 5.78 -11.40 -1.66
CA SER A 158 5.07 -12.67 -1.71
C SER A 158 5.77 -13.71 -2.58
N SER A 159 6.56 -13.30 -3.59
CA SER A 159 7.41 -14.22 -4.36
C SER A 159 8.52 -14.90 -3.53
N LEU A 160 8.78 -14.39 -2.31
CA LEU A 160 9.74 -15.00 -1.39
C LEU A 160 9.13 -16.14 -0.55
N ILE A 161 7.82 -16.38 -0.67
CA ILE A 161 7.17 -17.49 0.01
C ILE A 161 7.69 -18.81 -0.60
N PRO A 162 8.13 -19.79 0.22
CA PRO A 162 8.52 -21.13 -0.22
C PRO A 162 7.47 -21.85 -1.08
N ASN A 163 7.93 -22.72 -1.99
CA ASN A 163 7.04 -23.45 -2.91
C ASN A 163 6.25 -24.59 -2.25
N ASP A 164 6.66 -25.05 -1.06
CA ASP A 164 5.98 -26.08 -0.27
C ASP A 164 4.82 -25.52 0.57
N GLU A 165 4.57 -24.21 0.51
CA GLU A 165 3.45 -23.56 1.18
C GLU A 165 2.25 -23.34 0.24
N ARG A 166 1.04 -23.62 0.75
CA ARG A 166 -0.22 -23.33 0.06
C ARG A 166 -0.64 -21.88 0.26
N ILE A 167 -0.73 -21.13 -0.83
CA ILE A 167 -1.02 -19.70 -0.81
C ILE A 167 -2.40 -19.44 -1.42
N LEU A 168 -3.23 -18.68 -0.70
CA LEU A 168 -4.49 -18.17 -1.23
C LEU A 168 -4.40 -16.66 -1.43
N THR A 169 -4.55 -16.19 -2.67
CA THR A 169 -4.62 -14.74 -2.94
C THR A 169 -6.07 -14.29 -2.99
N ILE A 170 -6.36 -13.08 -2.50
CA ILE A 170 -7.70 -12.49 -2.51
C ILE A 170 -7.59 -11.05 -2.98
N GLU A 171 -8.28 -10.71 -4.06
CA GLU A 171 -8.22 -9.37 -4.65
C GLU A 171 -9.59 -8.91 -5.16
N ASP A 172 -9.90 -7.61 -5.10
CA ASP A 172 -11.07 -7.06 -5.80
C ASP A 172 -10.95 -7.23 -7.33
N SER A 173 -9.72 -7.18 -7.82
CA SER A 173 -9.38 -7.43 -9.21
C SER A 173 -8.00 -8.04 -9.26
N ALA A 174 -7.78 -9.07 -10.07
CA ALA A 174 -6.51 -9.80 -10.04
C ALA A 174 -5.34 -8.92 -10.55
N GLU A 175 -4.41 -8.60 -9.66
CA GLU A 175 -3.19 -7.81 -9.87
C GLU A 175 -1.94 -8.59 -9.42
N LEU A 176 -2.10 -9.53 -8.50
CA LEU A 176 -1.03 -10.35 -7.99
C LEU A 176 -0.60 -11.42 -9.01
N GLN A 177 0.72 -11.64 -9.12
CA GLN A 177 1.36 -12.53 -10.08
C GLN A 177 2.34 -13.48 -9.38
N LEU A 178 1.87 -14.13 -8.31
CA LEU A 178 2.64 -15.14 -7.58
C LEU A 178 2.97 -16.33 -8.49
N VAL A 179 4.11 -16.98 -8.22
CA VAL A 179 4.69 -18.01 -9.09
C VAL A 179 4.75 -19.39 -8.43
N GLN A 180 4.41 -19.43 -7.15
CA GLN A 180 4.49 -20.64 -6.36
C GLN A 180 3.55 -21.72 -6.89
N GLU A 181 3.99 -22.97 -6.76
CA GLU A 181 3.28 -24.14 -7.30
C GLU A 181 1.89 -24.28 -6.68
N HIS A 182 1.78 -24.11 -5.36
CA HIS A 182 0.52 -24.31 -4.63
C HIS A 182 -0.28 -23.01 -4.42
N LEU A 183 -0.58 -22.32 -5.51
CA LEU A 183 -1.33 -21.06 -5.52
C LEU A 183 -2.82 -21.26 -5.86
N VAL A 184 -3.71 -20.64 -5.07
CA VAL A 184 -5.15 -20.58 -5.33
C VAL A 184 -5.62 -19.12 -5.35
N PRO A 185 -5.87 -18.54 -6.54
CA PRO A 185 -6.28 -17.15 -6.65
C PRO A 185 -7.80 -16.98 -6.53
N PHE A 186 -8.22 -16.01 -5.71
CA PHE A 186 -9.59 -15.55 -5.59
C PHE A 186 -9.74 -14.09 -6.01
N GLU A 187 -10.81 -13.84 -6.75
CA GLU A 187 -11.17 -12.52 -7.24
C GLU A 187 -12.60 -12.17 -6.81
N GLY A 188 -12.76 -10.97 -6.27
CA GLY A 188 -14.05 -10.40 -5.91
C GLY A 188 -14.94 -10.23 -7.13
N ARG A 189 -16.26 -10.22 -6.90
CA ARG A 189 -17.24 -10.00 -7.96
C ARG A 189 -18.18 -8.87 -7.54
N PRO A 190 -18.24 -7.75 -8.27
CA PRO A 190 -19.23 -6.72 -7.98
C PRO A 190 -20.64 -7.24 -8.26
N ALA A 191 -21.62 -6.64 -7.59
CA ALA A 191 -23.02 -6.98 -7.78
C ALA A 191 -23.48 -6.77 -9.24
N ASP A 192 -24.52 -7.51 -9.64
CA ASP A 192 -25.24 -7.25 -10.88
C ASP A 192 -26.01 -5.92 -10.81
N LYS A 193 -26.66 -5.55 -11.92
CA LYS A 193 -27.47 -4.33 -12.03
C LYS A 193 -28.65 -4.24 -11.04
N HIS A 194 -28.99 -5.33 -10.36
CA HIS A 194 -30.05 -5.43 -9.36
C HIS A 194 -29.47 -5.63 -7.94
N GLY A 195 -28.15 -5.46 -7.76
CA GLY A 195 -27.50 -5.66 -6.46
C GLY A 195 -27.27 -7.13 -6.08
N ARG A 196 -27.45 -8.08 -7.00
CA ARG A 196 -27.37 -9.52 -6.70
C ARG A 196 -26.02 -10.11 -7.08
N GLY A 197 -25.62 -11.16 -6.37
CA GLY A 197 -24.44 -11.96 -6.70
C GLY A 197 -23.10 -11.26 -6.40
N GLN A 198 -23.10 -10.22 -5.56
CA GLN A 198 -21.84 -9.68 -5.05
C GLN A 198 -21.06 -10.77 -4.30
N VAL A 199 -19.75 -10.81 -4.50
CA VAL A 199 -18.80 -11.61 -3.73
C VAL A 199 -17.71 -10.66 -3.28
N THR A 200 -17.65 -10.41 -1.98
CA THR A 200 -16.73 -9.45 -1.36
C THR A 200 -15.43 -10.12 -0.93
N ILE A 201 -14.40 -9.31 -0.62
CA ILE A 201 -13.16 -9.82 -0.02
C ILE A 201 -13.46 -10.57 1.30
N ALA A 202 -14.43 -10.11 2.09
CA ALA A 202 -14.84 -10.80 3.32
C ALA A 202 -15.39 -12.22 3.04
N ASP A 203 -16.24 -12.37 2.01
CA ASP A 203 -16.78 -13.68 1.61
C ASP A 203 -15.66 -14.65 1.18
N LEU A 204 -14.70 -14.14 0.40
CA LEU A 204 -13.55 -14.90 -0.06
C LEU A 204 -12.60 -15.25 1.08
N LEU A 205 -12.41 -14.33 2.04
CA LEU A 205 -11.59 -14.56 3.22
C LEU A 205 -12.21 -15.66 4.09
N HIS A 206 -13.50 -15.59 4.39
CA HIS A 206 -14.20 -16.67 5.11
C HIS A 206 -14.13 -18.02 4.40
N SER A 207 -14.15 -18.03 3.08
CA SER A 207 -13.98 -19.25 2.28
C SER A 207 -12.55 -19.77 2.38
N SER A 208 -11.56 -18.88 2.31
CA SER A 208 -10.13 -19.22 2.37
C SER A 208 -9.76 -19.97 3.64
N LEU A 209 -10.30 -19.57 4.80
CA LEU A 209 -10.01 -20.19 6.11
C LEU A 209 -10.42 -21.66 6.19
N ARG A 210 -11.27 -22.14 5.28
CA ARG A 210 -11.70 -23.55 5.20
C ARG A 210 -10.91 -24.39 4.20
N LEU A 211 -9.97 -23.77 3.50
CA LEU A 211 -9.20 -24.40 2.42
C LEU A 211 -7.77 -24.73 2.84
N ARG A 212 -7.51 -24.79 4.15
CA ARG A 212 -6.20 -25.06 4.77
C ARG A 212 -5.08 -24.23 4.11
N PRO A 213 -5.18 -22.89 4.09
CA PRO A 213 -4.09 -22.05 3.59
C PRO A 213 -2.94 -22.07 4.60
N ASP A 214 -1.71 -22.14 4.11
CA ASP A 214 -0.53 -21.83 4.92
C ASP A 214 -0.36 -20.30 5.00
N ARG A 215 -0.64 -19.59 3.89
CA ARG A 215 -0.68 -18.12 3.83
C ARG A 215 -1.87 -17.57 3.08
N ILE A 216 -2.35 -16.42 3.53
CA ILE A 216 -3.37 -15.61 2.86
C ILE A 216 -2.71 -14.30 2.42
N VAL A 217 -2.86 -13.96 1.14
CA VAL A 217 -2.32 -12.72 0.57
C VAL A 217 -3.47 -11.88 0.03
N ILE A 218 -3.79 -10.78 0.70
CA ILE A 218 -4.87 -9.88 0.29
C ILE A 218 -4.30 -8.69 -0.48
N GLY A 219 -4.70 -8.53 -1.75
CA GLY A 219 -4.18 -7.48 -2.62
C GLY A 219 -4.33 -6.09 -2.03
N GLU A 220 -5.49 -5.77 -1.44
CA GLU A 220 -5.70 -4.54 -0.69
C GLU A 220 -6.87 -4.68 0.30
N VAL A 221 -6.69 -4.17 1.52
CA VAL A 221 -7.75 -4.12 2.54
C VAL A 221 -8.34 -2.71 2.57
N ARG A 222 -9.66 -2.61 2.41
CA ARG A 222 -10.40 -1.35 2.21
C ARG A 222 -11.61 -1.17 3.11
N GLY A 223 -12.09 -2.22 3.77
CA GLY A 223 -13.32 -2.20 4.58
C GLY A 223 -13.27 -3.12 5.80
N GLY A 224 -14.47 -3.54 6.21
CA GLY A 224 -14.69 -4.35 7.43
C GLY A 224 -14.01 -5.72 7.42
N GLU A 225 -13.61 -6.24 6.25
CA GLU A 225 -12.83 -7.47 6.12
C GLU A 225 -11.48 -7.41 6.85
N ALA A 226 -11.00 -6.20 7.16
CA ALA A 226 -9.84 -6.00 8.01
C ALA A 226 -9.99 -6.73 9.36
N PHE A 227 -11.19 -6.72 9.94
CA PHE A 227 -11.44 -7.39 11.22
C PHE A 227 -11.27 -8.90 11.10
N ASP A 228 -11.87 -9.51 10.09
CA ASP A 228 -11.76 -10.95 9.83
C ASP A 228 -10.31 -11.35 9.53
N LEU A 229 -9.57 -10.48 8.83
CA LEU A 229 -8.15 -10.68 8.59
C LEU A 229 -7.38 -10.67 9.92
N MET A 230 -7.57 -9.67 10.78
CA MET A 230 -6.88 -9.61 12.08
C MET A 230 -7.18 -10.85 12.93
N GLN A 231 -8.41 -11.38 12.87
CA GLN A 231 -8.74 -12.64 13.53
C GLN A 231 -8.00 -13.82 12.93
N ALA A 232 -7.97 -13.94 11.59
CA ALA A 232 -7.25 -15.01 10.90
C ALA A 232 -5.75 -15.03 11.25
N LEU A 233 -5.12 -13.85 11.27
CA LEU A 233 -3.71 -13.67 11.62
C LEU A 233 -3.40 -14.10 13.06
N ASN A 234 -4.31 -13.85 14.00
CA ASN A 234 -4.17 -14.25 15.41
C ASN A 234 -4.51 -15.74 15.66
N THR A 235 -5.15 -16.43 14.72
CA THR A 235 -5.70 -17.79 14.92
C THR A 235 -5.03 -18.87 14.06
N GLY A 236 -3.80 -18.63 13.60
CA GLY A 236 -2.95 -19.66 13.00
C GLY A 236 -2.63 -19.49 11.51
N HIS A 237 -2.99 -18.35 10.90
CA HIS A 237 -2.63 -18.04 9.51
C HIS A 237 -1.45 -17.05 9.44
N SER A 238 -0.37 -17.37 10.16
CA SER A 238 0.84 -16.55 10.24
C SER A 238 1.57 -16.49 8.89
N GLY A 239 2.41 -15.47 8.69
CA GLY A 239 3.13 -15.27 7.43
C GLY A 239 2.26 -14.69 6.30
N SER A 240 1.00 -14.38 6.60
CA SER A 240 0.06 -13.76 5.67
C SER A 240 0.40 -12.28 5.43
N MET A 241 -0.07 -11.76 4.29
CA MET A 241 0.34 -10.44 3.81
C MET A 241 -0.84 -9.65 3.25
N CYS A 242 -0.80 -8.32 3.37
CA CYS A 242 -1.77 -7.48 2.67
C CYS A 242 -1.22 -6.10 2.32
N THR A 243 -1.97 -5.33 1.52
CA THR A 243 -1.70 -3.90 1.35
C THR A 243 -2.76 -3.00 1.97
N VAL A 244 -2.33 -1.83 2.44
CA VAL A 244 -3.18 -0.79 3.05
C VAL A 244 -2.72 0.60 2.62
N HIS A 245 -3.66 1.53 2.42
CA HIS A 245 -3.33 2.93 2.20
C HIS A 245 -3.00 3.65 3.51
N ALA A 246 -1.70 3.85 3.75
CA ALA A 246 -1.17 4.65 4.85
C ALA A 246 0.22 5.19 4.48
N ASN A 247 0.67 6.25 5.13
CA ASN A 247 1.94 6.91 4.80
C ASN A 247 3.05 6.70 5.84
N SER A 248 2.72 6.12 6.99
CA SER A 248 3.66 5.80 8.06
C SER A 248 3.34 4.46 8.72
N PRO A 249 4.28 3.83 9.43
CA PRO A 249 4.03 2.59 10.16
C PRO A 249 2.90 2.70 11.18
N VAL A 250 2.92 3.74 12.03
CA VAL A 250 1.87 3.96 13.05
C VAL A 250 0.51 4.24 12.41
N ASP A 251 0.47 5.03 11.33
CA ASP A 251 -0.78 5.30 10.63
C ASP A 251 -1.33 4.06 9.92
N THR A 252 -0.47 3.09 9.58
CA THR A 252 -0.91 1.80 9.05
C THR A 252 -1.73 1.04 10.10
N CYS A 253 -1.26 0.98 11.35
CA CYS A 253 -2.02 0.37 12.44
C CYS A 253 -3.34 1.12 12.71
N ARG A 254 -3.32 2.46 12.75
CA ARG A 254 -4.54 3.28 12.90
C ARG A 254 -5.52 3.11 11.75
N ARG A 255 -5.01 2.94 10.52
CA ARG A 255 -5.83 2.69 9.35
C ARG A 255 -6.52 1.34 9.46
N LEU A 256 -5.80 0.29 9.83
CA LEU A 256 -6.38 -1.03 10.05
C LEU A 256 -7.40 -1.04 11.19
N GLU A 257 -7.14 -0.32 12.30
CA GLU A 257 -8.14 -0.08 13.34
C GLU A 257 -9.43 0.49 12.77
N SER A 258 -9.30 1.57 12.00
CA SER A 258 -10.45 2.26 11.39
C SER A 258 -11.22 1.35 10.43
N LEU A 259 -10.52 0.51 9.68
CA LEU A 259 -11.12 -0.47 8.78
C LEU A 259 -11.84 -1.59 9.55
N CYS A 260 -11.25 -2.08 10.64
CA CYS A 260 -11.91 -3.06 11.52
C CYS A 260 -13.21 -2.52 12.10
N LEU A 261 -13.27 -1.22 12.44
CA LEU A 261 -14.49 -0.55 12.93
C LEU A 261 -15.59 -0.41 11.88
N MET A 262 -15.31 -0.67 10.60
CA MET A 262 -16.34 -0.75 9.55
C MET A 262 -17.02 -2.13 9.50
N SER A 263 -16.51 -3.10 10.25
CA SER A 263 -17.16 -4.40 10.42
C SER A 263 -18.51 -4.22 11.14
N PRO A 264 -19.54 -5.02 10.82
CA PRO A 264 -20.80 -5.01 11.55
C PRO A 264 -20.69 -5.50 12.99
N VAL A 265 -19.53 -6.06 13.39
CA VAL A 265 -19.31 -6.55 14.76
C VAL A 265 -18.96 -5.39 15.69
N GLU A 266 -19.81 -5.14 16.69
CA GLU A 266 -19.55 -4.13 17.71
C GLU A 266 -18.49 -4.63 18.70
N ILE A 267 -17.33 -3.98 18.69
CA ILE A 267 -16.20 -4.33 19.56
C ILE A 267 -15.63 -3.07 20.19
N PRO A 268 -15.31 -3.09 21.50
CA PRO A 268 -14.63 -1.97 22.13
C PRO A 268 -13.32 -1.63 21.40
N MET A 269 -13.08 -0.35 21.13
CA MET A 269 -11.90 0.14 20.41
C MET A 269 -10.58 -0.38 20.97
N VAL A 270 -10.47 -0.52 22.31
CA VAL A 270 -9.28 -1.06 22.97
C VAL A 270 -9.01 -2.51 22.55
N ALA A 271 -10.05 -3.33 22.38
CA ALA A 271 -9.91 -4.70 21.94
C ALA A 271 -9.51 -4.79 20.46
N VAL A 272 -10.07 -3.92 19.60
CA VAL A 272 -9.63 -3.80 18.19
C VAL A 272 -8.15 -3.44 18.12
N ARG A 273 -7.70 -2.46 18.91
CA ARG A 273 -6.28 -2.08 18.96
C ARG A 273 -5.39 -3.22 19.40
N ALA A 274 -5.80 -3.96 20.42
CA ALA A 274 -5.04 -5.11 20.90
C ALA A 274 -4.94 -6.19 19.82
N GLN A 275 -6.02 -6.46 19.08
CA GLN A 275 -6.03 -7.41 17.98
C GLN A 275 -5.10 -6.99 16.83
N VAL A 276 -5.15 -5.71 16.42
CA VAL A 276 -4.27 -5.17 15.37
C VAL A 276 -2.81 -5.25 15.80
N ALA A 277 -2.47 -4.78 17.00
CA ALA A 277 -1.09 -4.79 17.50
C ALA A 277 -0.53 -6.21 17.70
N SER A 278 -1.40 -7.18 18.03
CA SER A 278 -1.03 -8.59 18.16
C SER A 278 -0.88 -9.29 16.80
N ALA A 279 -1.75 -8.95 15.85
CA ALA A 279 -1.79 -9.60 14.54
C ALA A 279 -0.63 -9.17 13.63
N LEU A 280 -0.23 -7.91 13.66
CA LEU A 280 0.81 -7.38 12.78
C LEU A 280 2.19 -7.59 13.38
N ASN A 281 3.15 -7.95 12.53
CA ASN A 281 4.55 -8.04 12.95
C ASN A 281 5.39 -6.99 12.24
N ILE A 282 5.26 -6.86 10.92
CA ILE A 282 6.08 -5.96 10.10
C ILE A 282 5.20 -5.07 9.23
N VAL A 283 5.53 -3.78 9.18
CA VAL A 283 5.00 -2.82 8.20
C VAL A 283 6.12 -2.39 7.26
N ILE A 284 5.91 -2.53 5.96
CA ILE A 284 6.82 -2.05 4.92
C ILE A 284 6.15 -0.88 4.21
N CYS A 285 6.66 0.33 4.41
CA CYS A 285 6.15 1.53 3.75
C CYS A 285 6.91 1.83 2.46
N CYS A 286 6.20 2.16 1.39
CA CYS A 286 6.77 2.68 0.15
C CYS A 286 6.14 4.02 -0.27
N ALA A 287 6.95 4.88 -0.87
CA ALA A 287 6.53 6.20 -1.33
C ALA A 287 7.01 6.48 -2.76
N ARG A 288 6.23 7.31 -3.47
CA ARG A 288 6.67 7.94 -4.73
C ARG A 288 7.19 9.34 -4.43
N PHE A 289 8.43 9.61 -4.79
CA PHE A 289 9.07 10.91 -4.61
C PHE A 289 8.77 11.86 -5.79
N SER A 290 9.11 13.14 -5.61
CA SER A 290 8.84 14.18 -6.61
C SER A 290 9.57 13.97 -7.94
N ASP A 291 10.65 13.19 -7.94
CA ASP A 291 11.39 12.81 -9.14
C ASP A 291 10.79 11.60 -9.87
N GLY A 292 9.65 11.08 -9.39
CA GLY A 292 8.99 9.89 -9.93
C GLY A 292 9.54 8.57 -9.39
N SER A 293 10.67 8.59 -8.66
CA SER A 293 11.25 7.38 -8.08
C SER A 293 10.35 6.81 -7.00
N ARG A 294 10.29 5.48 -6.93
CA ARG A 294 9.58 4.73 -5.89
C ARG A 294 10.62 4.08 -4.99
N ARG A 295 10.58 4.35 -3.69
CA ARG A 295 11.50 3.75 -2.72
C ARG A 295 10.76 3.28 -1.48
N LEU A 296 11.28 2.25 -0.84
CA LEU A 296 10.87 1.89 0.52
C LEU A 296 11.33 3.00 1.46
N THR A 297 10.43 3.46 2.32
CA THR A 297 10.73 4.52 3.30
C THR A 297 10.98 3.95 4.68
N HIS A 298 10.25 2.90 5.06
CA HIS A 298 10.36 2.26 6.37
C HIS A 298 10.18 0.75 6.25
N ILE A 299 10.97 -0.01 7.00
CA ILE A 299 10.63 -1.37 7.42
C ILE A 299 10.57 -1.31 8.94
N SER A 300 9.39 -1.50 9.52
CA SER A 300 9.16 -1.29 10.94
C SER A 300 8.47 -2.47 11.58
N GLU A 301 8.90 -2.84 12.78
CA GLU A 301 8.26 -3.84 13.62
C GLU A 301 7.11 -3.19 14.41
N VAL A 302 5.96 -3.86 14.46
CA VAL A 302 4.83 -3.48 15.32
C VAL A 302 5.02 -4.12 16.69
N LEU A 303 4.91 -3.31 17.73
CA LEU A 303 5.04 -3.78 19.12
C LEU A 303 3.67 -3.89 19.81
N PRO A 304 3.60 -4.59 20.95
CA PRO A 304 2.47 -4.49 21.84
C PRO A 304 2.13 -3.04 22.19
N LEU A 305 0.85 -2.78 22.46
CA LEU A 305 0.38 -1.47 22.89
C LEU A 305 1.13 -0.98 24.14
N ASN A 306 1.32 0.33 24.29
CA ASN A 306 1.82 0.88 25.55
C ASN A 306 0.75 0.77 26.66
N GLU A 307 1.13 1.18 27.87
CA GLU A 307 0.23 1.22 29.04
C GLU A 307 -1.00 2.10 28.83
N LYS A 308 -0.95 3.06 27.88
CA LYS A 308 -2.06 3.93 27.49
C LYS A 308 -2.95 3.35 26.38
N GLY A 309 -2.62 2.16 25.85
CA GLY A 309 -3.38 1.53 24.76
C GLY A 309 -3.13 2.15 23.38
N GLU A 310 -1.95 2.73 23.15
CA GLU A 310 -1.53 3.36 21.90
C GLU A 310 -0.61 2.44 21.09
N TYR A 311 -0.69 2.53 19.77
CA TYR A 311 0.19 1.79 18.87
C TYR A 311 1.64 2.25 18.96
N ARG A 312 2.53 1.29 18.76
CA ARG A 312 3.96 1.50 18.79
C ARG A 312 4.60 0.74 17.64
N THR A 313 5.55 1.39 16.99
CA THR A 313 6.38 0.77 15.97
C THR A 313 7.84 1.07 16.24
N GLN A 314 8.72 0.17 15.80
CA GLN A 314 10.16 0.37 15.81
C GLN A 314 10.67 0.29 14.38
N ASP A 315 11.27 1.37 13.89
CA ASP A 315 11.84 1.38 12.55
C ASP A 315 13.14 0.58 12.56
N ILE A 316 13.20 -0.50 11.79
CA ILE A 316 14.41 -1.35 11.65
C ILE A 316 15.28 -0.80 10.53
N PHE A 317 14.67 -0.41 9.40
CA PHE A 317 15.32 0.27 8.28
C PHE A 317 14.54 1.53 7.90
N VAL A 318 15.26 2.60 7.57
CA VAL A 318 14.68 3.89 7.17
C VAL A 318 15.41 4.45 5.95
N TYR A 319 14.66 5.10 5.06
CA TYR A 319 15.22 5.98 4.04
C TYR A 319 15.32 7.42 4.55
N THR A 320 16.52 7.96 4.61
CA THR A 320 16.77 9.37 4.96
C THR A 320 17.06 10.18 3.71
N MET A 321 16.17 11.12 3.41
CA MET A 321 16.36 12.08 2.33
C MET A 321 17.33 13.18 2.78
N THR A 322 18.42 13.37 2.03
CA THR A 322 19.44 14.39 2.33
C THR A 322 19.26 15.65 1.50
N GLY A 323 18.51 15.59 0.39
CA GLY A 323 18.22 16.73 -0.45
C GLY A 323 17.80 16.37 -1.86
N LYS A 324 18.02 17.29 -2.79
CA LYS A 324 17.86 17.08 -4.23
C LYS A 324 19.11 17.56 -4.95
N ASP A 325 19.45 16.92 -6.07
CA ASP A 325 20.52 17.41 -6.94
C ASP A 325 20.05 18.51 -7.89
N ALA A 326 20.96 19.02 -8.73
CA ALA A 326 20.70 20.10 -9.68
C ALA A 326 19.60 19.76 -10.70
N GLU A 327 19.39 18.48 -11.01
CA GLU A 327 18.34 18.01 -11.91
C GLU A 327 17.02 17.70 -11.17
N GLY A 328 16.96 17.98 -9.86
CA GLY A 328 15.79 17.77 -9.02
C GLY A 328 15.55 16.30 -8.62
N ARG A 329 16.54 15.41 -8.82
CA ARG A 329 16.47 14.01 -8.39
C ARG A 329 16.69 13.92 -6.89
N VAL A 330 15.95 13.03 -6.23
CA VAL A 330 16.01 12.89 -4.78
C VAL A 330 17.30 12.17 -4.37
N GLN A 331 18.03 12.81 -3.45
CA GLN A 331 19.24 12.29 -2.83
C GLN A 331 18.92 11.83 -1.41
N GLY A 332 19.56 10.73 -1.00
CA GLY A 332 19.34 10.11 0.30
C GLY A 332 19.89 8.69 0.34
N TYR A 333 19.78 8.07 1.51
CA TYR A 333 20.31 6.74 1.76
C TYR A 333 19.31 5.91 2.58
N HIS A 334 19.38 4.60 2.39
CA HIS A 334 18.71 3.61 3.24
C HIS A 334 19.73 3.12 4.27
N ALA A 335 19.34 3.04 5.53
CA ALA A 335 20.18 2.48 6.57
C ALA A 335 19.35 1.78 7.65
N PRO A 336 19.92 0.78 8.33
CA PRO A 336 19.33 0.25 9.54
C PRO A 336 19.45 1.27 10.69
N THR A 337 18.66 1.11 11.75
CA THR A 337 18.54 2.11 12.82
C THR A 337 19.31 1.79 14.10
N GLY A 338 19.95 0.63 14.17
CA GLY A 338 20.57 0.07 15.38
C GLY A 338 19.59 -0.69 16.28
N ILE A 339 18.33 -0.84 15.86
CA ILE A 339 17.30 -1.56 16.61
C ILE A 339 17.30 -3.03 16.17
N LEU A 340 17.34 -3.94 17.14
CA LEU A 340 17.18 -5.36 16.89
C LEU A 340 15.70 -5.74 16.95
N PRO A 341 15.17 -6.50 15.95
CA PRO A 341 13.79 -6.96 15.98
C PRO A 341 13.54 -7.90 17.17
N THR A 342 12.32 -7.95 17.70
CA THR A 342 12.02 -8.81 18.86
C THR A 342 12.23 -10.31 18.59
N PHE A 343 12.11 -10.72 17.32
CA PHE A 343 12.36 -12.08 16.85
C PHE A 343 13.82 -12.34 16.42
N PHE A 344 14.75 -11.43 16.72
CA PHE A 344 16.18 -11.56 16.36
C PHE A 344 16.79 -12.93 16.70
N HIS A 345 16.47 -13.48 17.87
CA HIS A 345 16.96 -14.80 18.31
C HIS A 345 16.52 -15.97 17.41
N LYS A 346 15.44 -15.80 16.64
CA LYS A 346 14.93 -16.82 15.71
C LYS A 346 15.66 -16.81 14.37
N LEU A 347 16.32 -15.70 14.01
CA LEU A 347 16.96 -15.52 12.70
C LEU A 347 18.01 -16.60 12.44
N ALA A 348 18.92 -16.81 13.40
CA ALA A 348 19.96 -17.84 13.28
C ALA A 348 19.37 -19.25 13.15
N ALA A 349 18.29 -19.56 13.86
CA ALA A 349 17.61 -20.85 13.77
C ALA A 349 16.95 -21.11 12.41
N HIS A 350 16.62 -20.05 11.67
CA HIS A 350 16.07 -20.12 10.30
C HIS A 350 17.15 -19.93 9.22
N GLY A 351 18.43 -20.10 9.57
CA GLY A 351 19.55 -20.02 8.62
C GLY A 351 20.09 -18.61 8.37
N PHE A 352 19.54 -17.57 9.00
CA PHE A 352 20.00 -16.18 8.88
C PHE A 352 21.08 -15.84 9.92
N SER A 353 22.07 -16.71 10.06
CA SER A 353 23.18 -16.54 11.03
C SER A 353 24.07 -15.32 10.73
N GLU A 354 23.96 -14.78 9.52
CA GLU A 354 24.63 -13.55 9.11
C GLU A 354 24.01 -12.26 9.64
N MET A 355 22.74 -12.31 10.04
CA MET A 355 22.03 -11.18 10.64
C MET A 355 22.32 -11.07 12.14
N ASP A 356 23.57 -10.81 12.50
CA ASP A 356 23.95 -10.52 13.89
C ASP A 356 23.73 -9.03 14.23
N GLU A 357 24.16 -8.59 15.41
CA GLU A 357 24.03 -7.18 15.83
C GLU A 357 24.60 -6.19 14.80
N SER A 358 25.72 -6.53 14.17
CA SER A 358 26.39 -5.63 13.21
C SER A 358 25.57 -5.41 11.94
N PHE A 359 24.70 -6.36 11.58
CA PHE A 359 23.80 -6.23 10.43
C PHE A 359 22.78 -5.09 10.61
N PHE A 360 22.38 -4.81 11.85
CA PHE A 360 21.41 -3.78 12.18
C PHE A 360 22.05 -2.45 12.61
N ASP A 361 23.38 -2.37 12.66
CA ASP A 361 24.10 -1.16 13.04
C ASP A 361 24.36 -0.27 11.80
N PRO A 362 23.86 0.98 11.72
CA PRO A 362 24.12 1.88 10.60
C PRO A 362 25.61 2.13 10.35
N ALA A 363 26.42 2.16 11.41
CA ALA A 363 27.84 2.47 11.29
C ALA A 363 28.64 1.33 10.63
N SER A 364 28.15 0.09 10.67
CA SER A 364 28.70 -1.04 9.89
C SER A 364 28.70 -0.80 8.38
N TYR A 365 27.85 0.13 7.91
CA TYR A 365 27.69 0.51 6.50
C TYR A 365 28.21 1.93 6.21
N GLY A 366 28.85 2.58 7.19
CA GLY A 366 29.35 3.94 7.04
C GLY A 366 28.26 5.01 7.01
N TYR A 367 27.06 4.72 7.53
CA TYR A 367 25.98 5.69 7.64
C TYR A 367 25.90 6.28 9.05
N GLU A 368 25.51 7.55 9.11
CA GLU A 368 25.02 8.13 10.36
C GLU A 368 23.70 7.46 10.76
N ARG A 369 23.41 7.49 12.06
CA ARG A 369 22.17 6.92 12.57
C ARG A 369 20.97 7.70 12.02
N PRO A 370 20.04 7.04 11.31
CA PRO A 370 18.83 7.70 10.85
C PRO A 370 18.02 8.28 12.01
N HIS A 371 17.36 9.42 11.78
CA HIS A 371 16.36 9.91 12.71
C HIS A 371 15.15 8.96 12.72
N THR A 372 14.99 8.22 13.80
CA THR A 372 13.82 7.38 14.05
C THR A 372 12.79 8.15 14.87
N ALA A 373 11.51 7.99 14.56
CA ALA A 373 10.43 8.35 15.48
C ALA A 373 10.35 7.30 16.61
N ALA A 374 11.41 7.17 17.41
CA ALA A 374 11.48 6.12 18.43
C ALA A 374 10.48 6.39 19.55
N VAL A 375 9.61 5.42 19.85
CA VAL A 375 8.81 5.41 21.07
C VAL A 375 9.72 5.06 22.25
N GLN A 376 9.93 6.04 23.15
CA GLN A 376 10.88 6.03 24.26
C GLN A 376 10.59 5.01 25.39
N GLU A 377 9.47 4.28 25.35
CA GLU A 377 8.94 3.56 26.53
C GLU A 377 9.24 2.04 26.59
N PHE A 378 9.95 1.43 25.63
CA PHE A 378 10.37 0.02 25.76
C PHE A 378 11.85 0.00 26.10
N LYS A 379 12.27 -1.03 26.84
CA LYS A 379 13.69 -1.37 26.92
C LYS A 379 14.08 -1.95 25.56
N ILE A 380 14.21 -1.08 24.56
CA ILE A 380 14.65 -1.43 23.22
C ILE A 380 15.95 -2.19 23.43
N ARG A 381 16.03 -3.42 22.91
CA ARG A 381 17.31 -4.12 22.78
C ARG A 381 18.07 -3.40 21.67
N PHE A 382 18.52 -2.19 22.01
CA PHE A 382 19.57 -1.54 21.27
C PHE A 382 20.81 -2.40 21.45
N ILE A 383 21.66 -2.38 20.43
CA ILE A 383 23.07 -2.65 20.65
C ILE A 383 23.52 -1.69 21.77
N PRO A 384 23.81 -2.17 22.99
CA PRO A 384 24.17 -1.26 24.06
C PRO A 384 25.49 -0.60 23.66
N ARG A 385 25.54 0.74 23.70
CA ARG A 385 26.77 1.37 24.19
C ARG A 385 26.95 0.81 25.60
N LEU A 386 28.12 0.26 25.89
CA LEU A 386 28.42 -0.40 27.16
C LEU A 386 27.94 0.49 28.33
N ALA A 387 27.36 -0.13 29.35
CA ALA A 387 26.82 0.56 30.54
C ALA A 387 27.87 1.39 31.30
N ASP A 388 29.13 1.15 30.97
CA ASP A 388 30.37 1.64 31.54
C ASP A 388 30.92 2.90 30.83
N GLY A 389 30.14 3.51 29.91
CA GLY A 389 30.50 4.80 29.30
C GLY A 389 31.64 4.73 28.28
N VAL A 390 32.12 3.53 27.97
CA VAL A 390 33.07 3.28 26.89
C VAL A 390 32.27 3.20 25.58
N GLU A 391 32.47 4.16 24.67
CA GLU A 391 32.05 3.97 23.28
C GLU A 391 32.70 2.68 22.78
N ARG A 392 31.90 1.71 22.29
CA ARG A 392 32.46 0.64 21.45
C ARG A 392 33.35 1.33 20.42
N GLU A 393 34.54 0.78 20.16
CA GLU A 393 35.34 1.21 19.00
C GLU A 393 34.38 1.39 17.82
N PRO A 394 34.49 2.48 17.03
CA PRO A 394 33.58 2.71 15.91
C PRO A 394 33.47 1.39 15.14
N PRO A 395 32.26 0.85 14.99
CA PRO A 395 32.10 -0.49 14.46
C PRO A 395 32.80 -0.51 13.11
N ARG A 396 33.77 -1.42 12.99
CA ARG A 396 34.53 -1.56 11.77
C ARG A 396 33.54 -1.92 10.67
N PRO A 397 33.74 -1.43 9.43
CA PRO A 397 32.93 -1.84 8.29
C PRO A 397 32.74 -3.36 8.31
N LEU A 398 31.56 -3.85 7.88
CA LEU A 398 31.30 -5.28 7.82
C LEU A 398 32.52 -6.02 7.25
N PRO A 399 33.08 -7.01 7.98
CA PRO A 399 34.20 -7.79 7.49
C PRO A 399 33.93 -8.31 6.07
N PRO A 400 34.93 -8.30 5.17
CA PRO A 400 34.75 -8.72 3.78
C PRO A 400 34.04 -10.09 3.64
N GLU A 401 34.38 -11.05 4.50
CA GLU A 401 33.77 -12.37 4.55
C GLU A 401 32.25 -12.33 4.82
N LYS A 402 31.79 -11.44 5.71
CA LYS A 402 30.36 -11.28 6.00
C LYS A 402 29.63 -10.65 4.83
N LYS A 403 30.25 -9.64 4.19
CA LYS A 403 29.70 -9.00 3.01
C LYS A 403 29.54 -10.00 1.87
N GLU A 404 30.56 -10.83 1.65
CA GLU A 404 30.52 -11.89 0.65
C GLU A 404 29.43 -12.93 0.98
N ARG A 405 29.27 -13.31 2.25
CA ARG A 405 28.19 -14.21 2.67
C ARG A 405 26.80 -13.61 2.41
N LEU A 406 26.59 -12.32 2.67
CA LEU A 406 25.34 -11.62 2.36
C LEU A 406 25.09 -11.60 0.84
N GLU A 407 26.13 -11.33 0.05
CA GLU A 407 26.06 -11.32 -1.41
C GLU A 407 25.70 -12.71 -1.96
N ARG A 408 26.35 -13.77 -1.47
CA ARG A 408 26.03 -15.16 -1.84
C ARG A 408 24.62 -15.54 -1.44
N ALA A 409 24.17 -15.18 -0.23
CA ALA A 409 22.85 -15.51 0.25
C ALA A 409 21.74 -14.79 -0.54
N LEU A 410 21.98 -13.53 -0.92
CA LEU A 410 21.09 -12.81 -1.82
C LEU A 410 21.09 -13.43 -3.22
N GLN A 411 22.27 -13.81 -3.74
CA GLN A 411 22.40 -14.45 -5.03
C GLN A 411 21.63 -15.79 -5.07
N GLN A 412 21.72 -16.59 -4.00
CA GLN A 412 20.92 -17.81 -3.84
C GLN A 412 19.41 -17.54 -3.89
N ILE A 413 18.91 -16.50 -3.19
CA ILE A 413 17.49 -16.13 -3.28
C ILE A 413 17.10 -15.80 -4.73
N LEU A 414 17.98 -15.13 -5.48
CA LEU A 414 17.72 -14.75 -6.87
C LEU A 414 17.74 -15.95 -7.82
N GLU A 415 18.65 -16.91 -7.58
CA GLU A 415 18.86 -18.11 -8.40
C GLU A 415 17.86 -19.23 -8.09
N GLU A 416 17.68 -19.60 -6.82
CA GLU A 416 16.79 -20.70 -6.39
C GLU A 416 15.33 -20.44 -6.72
N ARG A 417 14.94 -19.16 -6.84
CA ARG A 417 13.54 -18.76 -7.11
C ARG A 417 13.28 -18.42 -8.58
N ASP A 418 14.24 -18.72 -9.47
CA ASP A 418 14.17 -18.54 -10.92
C ASP A 418 13.47 -17.22 -11.32
N LEU A 419 13.91 -16.14 -10.69
CA LEU A 419 13.46 -14.78 -10.97
C LEU A 419 14.39 -14.13 -12.00
N THR A 420 14.81 -14.85 -13.05
CA THR A 420 15.47 -14.20 -14.18
C THR A 420 14.48 -13.20 -14.80
N PRO A 421 14.80 -11.89 -14.80
CA PRO A 421 13.95 -10.93 -15.46
C PRO A 421 13.88 -11.27 -16.96
N ALA A 422 12.74 -11.01 -17.58
CA ALA A 422 12.73 -10.87 -19.03
C ALA A 422 13.83 -9.87 -19.43
N PRO A 423 14.61 -10.14 -20.49
CA PRO A 423 15.70 -9.27 -20.88
C PRO A 423 15.19 -7.83 -20.99
N VAL A 424 15.88 -6.91 -20.33
CA VAL A 424 15.65 -5.48 -20.53
C VAL A 424 15.89 -5.24 -22.00
N VAL A 425 14.83 -5.06 -22.77
CA VAL A 425 14.95 -4.64 -24.16
C VAL A 425 15.62 -3.28 -24.09
N ASP A 426 16.89 -3.21 -24.50
CA ASP A 426 17.59 -1.96 -24.71
C ASP A 426 16.65 -1.06 -25.50
N THR A 427 16.18 -0.01 -24.84
CA THR A 427 15.33 0.96 -25.50
C THR A 427 16.25 1.67 -26.47
N PRO A 428 16.08 1.55 -27.80
CA PRO A 428 16.84 2.40 -28.70
C PRO A 428 16.56 3.84 -28.29
N ALA A 429 17.60 4.67 -28.29
CA ALA A 429 17.48 6.10 -28.02
C ALA A 429 16.22 6.64 -28.71
N ALA A 430 15.39 7.37 -27.96
CA ALA A 430 14.13 7.90 -28.47
C ALA A 430 14.35 8.49 -29.88
N PRO A 431 13.50 8.17 -30.88
CA PRO A 431 13.61 8.84 -32.17
C PRO A 431 13.56 10.34 -31.91
N GLN A 432 14.60 11.05 -32.33
CA GLN A 432 14.64 12.50 -32.28
C GLN A 432 13.40 12.99 -33.03
N ASP A 433 12.59 13.82 -32.37
CA ASP A 433 11.45 14.46 -33.00
C ASP A 433 11.92 15.14 -34.29
N PRO A 434 11.18 15.02 -35.41
CA PRO A 434 11.48 15.81 -36.59
C PRO A 434 11.45 17.30 -36.20
N PRO A 435 12.38 18.12 -36.71
CA PRO A 435 12.45 19.53 -36.33
C PRO A 435 11.11 20.20 -36.62
N ALA A 436 10.63 20.97 -35.65
CA ALA A 436 9.39 21.74 -35.78
C ALA A 436 9.41 22.59 -37.06
N PRO A 437 8.31 22.66 -37.83
CA PRO A 437 8.24 23.54 -38.98
C PRO A 437 8.45 24.99 -38.54
N ALA A 438 9.28 25.71 -39.31
CA ALA A 438 9.66 27.09 -39.03
C ALA A 438 8.44 27.99 -38.84
N VAL A 439 8.41 28.73 -37.74
CA VAL A 439 7.43 29.77 -37.46
C VAL A 439 7.65 30.91 -38.46
N PRO A 440 6.65 31.30 -39.28
CA PRO A 440 6.78 32.47 -40.14
C PRO A 440 6.83 33.75 -39.29
N PRO A 441 7.61 34.77 -39.69
CA PRO A 441 7.81 35.97 -38.89
C PRO A 441 6.50 36.74 -38.70
N ALA A 442 6.31 37.27 -37.50
CA ALA A 442 5.16 38.08 -37.11
C ALA A 442 5.08 39.36 -37.96
N ALA A 443 3.88 39.65 -38.47
CA ALA A 443 3.58 40.90 -39.16
C ALA A 443 3.63 42.10 -38.17
N PRO A 444 4.09 43.29 -38.62
CA PRO A 444 4.28 44.43 -37.75
C PRO A 444 2.95 45.07 -37.30
N ALA A 445 2.92 45.54 -36.06
CA ALA A 445 1.80 46.30 -35.50
C ALA A 445 1.73 47.72 -36.11
N PRO A 446 0.54 48.30 -36.28
CA PRO A 446 0.39 49.64 -36.86
C PRO A 446 0.78 50.74 -35.86
N GLU A 447 1.49 51.74 -36.38
CA GLU A 447 1.92 52.96 -35.71
C GLU A 447 0.73 53.78 -35.19
N ARG A 448 0.88 54.34 -33.98
CA ARG A 448 0.11 55.52 -33.54
C ARG A 448 1.09 56.61 -33.13
N ASP A 449 1.06 57.68 -33.91
CA ASP A 449 1.80 58.91 -33.72
C ASP A 449 1.58 59.56 -32.35
N ALA A 450 2.67 60.13 -31.85
CA ALA A 450 2.74 60.94 -30.65
C ALA A 450 2.43 62.42 -30.96
N ALA A 451 1.72 63.11 -30.06
CA ALA A 451 2.00 64.52 -29.79
C ALA A 451 1.34 65.06 -28.50
N ARG A 452 2.20 65.64 -27.64
CA ARG A 452 2.05 66.90 -26.86
C ARG A 452 1.44 66.90 -25.43
N ALA A 453 2.35 66.88 -24.43
CA ALA A 453 2.74 67.96 -23.47
C ALA A 453 1.66 68.71 -22.59
N PRO A 454 2.03 69.37 -21.45
CA PRO A 454 1.66 68.88 -20.09
C PRO A 454 1.09 69.93 -19.07
N ARG A 455 0.74 69.41 -17.87
CA ARG A 455 0.50 70.04 -16.52
C ARG A 455 -0.94 70.53 -16.20
N PRO A 456 -1.35 70.71 -14.91
CA PRO A 456 -0.68 70.46 -13.61
C PRO A 456 -1.51 69.69 -12.54
N SER A 457 -0.86 69.54 -11.38
CA SER A 457 -1.25 69.05 -10.03
C SER A 457 -2.49 69.66 -9.36
N GLY A 458 -3.12 68.87 -8.47
CA GLY A 458 -4.03 69.28 -7.39
C GLY A 458 -4.73 68.04 -6.80
N GLU A 459 -4.28 67.50 -5.66
CA GLU A 459 -4.70 67.80 -4.27
C GLU A 459 -5.91 66.98 -3.75
N ALA A 460 -5.65 66.34 -2.60
CA ALA A 460 -6.53 65.99 -1.48
C ALA A 460 -7.72 65.01 -1.65
N LYS A 461 -7.57 63.84 -1.01
CA LYS A 461 -8.65 63.08 -0.36
C LYS A 461 -8.63 63.36 1.15
N PRO A 462 -9.78 63.47 1.82
CA PRO A 462 -9.87 63.23 3.26
C PRO A 462 -10.59 61.91 3.63
N GLU A 463 -10.11 61.37 4.77
CA GLU A 463 -10.64 60.47 5.81
C GLU A 463 -12.14 60.08 5.83
N ALA A 464 -12.49 58.80 6.07
CA ALA A 464 -12.79 58.11 7.37
C ALA A 464 -14.15 58.53 8.01
N ALA A 465 -14.98 57.75 8.70
CA ALA A 465 -15.17 56.33 9.03
C ALA A 465 -16.67 56.16 9.55
N PRO A 466 -17.08 55.28 10.50
CA PRO A 466 -17.99 54.14 10.30
C PRO A 466 -19.24 54.09 11.22
N ALA A 467 -20.01 52.97 11.18
CA ALA A 467 -20.98 52.39 12.17
C ALA A 467 -22.30 51.93 11.48
N ARG A 468 -23.10 50.93 11.90
CA ARG A 468 -23.20 49.98 13.03
C ARG A 468 -24.29 48.93 12.69
N GLU A 469 -24.26 47.80 13.41
CA GLU A 469 -25.31 46.76 13.45
C GLU A 469 -26.68 47.24 13.94
N THR A 470 -27.77 46.57 13.54
CA THR A 470 -28.76 45.96 14.47
C THR A 470 -29.81 45.08 13.73
N SER A 471 -30.27 44.09 14.48
CA SER A 471 -31.23 43.00 14.25
C SER A 471 -32.70 43.37 13.98
N LYS A 472 -33.48 42.51 13.28
CA LYS A 472 -34.64 41.73 13.80
C LYS A 472 -35.61 41.21 12.70
N VAL A 473 -35.82 39.88 12.76
CA VAL A 473 -37.05 39.05 12.64
C VAL A 473 -38.36 39.66 12.12
N GLY A 474 -39.03 38.92 11.23
CA GLY A 474 -40.50 38.91 11.06
C GLY A 474 -40.99 38.07 9.87
N SER A 475 -41.70 36.96 10.12
CA SER A 475 -42.55 36.26 9.12
C SER A 475 -43.90 35.88 9.76
N PRO A 476 -45.05 35.97 9.06
CA PRO A 476 -46.38 35.69 9.62
C PRO A 476 -46.89 34.25 9.33
N PRO A 477 -48.03 33.85 9.93
CA PRO A 477 -48.32 32.46 10.31
C PRO A 477 -49.29 31.71 9.38
N ALA A 478 -49.32 30.37 9.56
CA ALA A 478 -50.32 29.46 9.00
C ALA A 478 -51.24 28.91 10.11
N ALA A 479 -52.56 29.00 9.88
CA ALA A 479 -53.60 28.14 10.48
C ALA A 479 -53.57 26.77 9.76
N GLY A 480 -53.97 25.61 10.29
CA GLY A 480 -54.73 25.24 11.46
C GLY A 480 -55.64 24.08 11.06
N SER A 481 -55.43 22.87 11.59
CA SER A 481 -56.49 21.89 11.92
C SER A 481 -55.89 20.68 12.62
N ARG A 482 -56.63 20.24 13.65
CA ARG A 482 -56.33 19.21 14.64
C ARG A 482 -56.85 17.86 14.15
N GLU A 483 -56.21 16.77 14.58
CA GLU A 483 -56.94 15.63 15.17
C GLU A 483 -56.03 14.82 16.10
N ASP A 484 -56.62 14.42 17.23
CA ASP A 484 -56.02 13.83 18.42
C ASP A 484 -55.77 12.31 18.30
N SER A 485 -54.71 11.79 18.94
CA SER A 485 -54.83 10.60 19.82
C SER A 485 -53.59 10.39 20.70
N LYS A 486 -53.82 9.73 21.83
CA LYS A 486 -53.15 9.86 23.13
C LYS A 486 -51.94 8.94 23.35
N VAL A 487 -50.93 9.51 24.03
CA VAL A 487 -50.23 9.05 25.26
C VAL A 487 -49.66 7.61 25.29
N SER A 488 -48.32 7.51 25.34
CA SER A 488 -47.57 7.17 26.58
C SER A 488 -46.04 7.14 26.34
N ARG A 489 -45.28 7.79 27.22
CA ARG A 489 -43.81 7.65 27.40
C ARG A 489 -43.56 6.85 28.68
N PRO A 490 -42.40 6.18 28.79
CA PRO A 490 -41.54 6.43 29.96
C PRO A 490 -40.03 6.43 29.55
N PRO A 491 -39.03 6.48 30.46
CA PRO A 491 -38.13 7.64 30.57
C PRO A 491 -36.64 7.30 30.33
N ALA A 492 -35.80 8.33 30.43
CA ALA A 492 -34.36 8.30 30.23
C ALA A 492 -33.55 7.65 31.39
N ALA A 493 -32.43 7.04 31.00
CA ALA A 493 -31.10 6.94 31.63
C ALA A 493 -30.97 6.73 33.16
N GLY A 494 -30.32 5.61 33.53
CA GLY A 494 -29.71 5.42 34.85
C GLY A 494 -28.96 4.10 35.02
N SER A 495 -27.62 4.18 35.07
CA SER A 495 -26.72 3.37 35.93
C SER A 495 -26.87 1.83 35.95
N VAL A 496 -25.99 1.11 35.24
CA VAL A 496 -25.59 -0.26 35.61
C VAL A 496 -24.07 -0.35 35.70
N ALA A 497 -23.53 0.21 36.77
CA ALA A 497 -22.16 0.01 37.23
C ALA A 497 -22.18 -0.14 38.76
N ARG A 498 -22.86 -1.18 39.26
CA ARG A 498 -22.73 -1.69 40.65
C ARG A 498 -23.64 -2.91 40.88
N GLN A 499 -23.17 -4.08 40.50
CA GLN A 499 -23.52 -5.32 41.21
C GLN A 499 -22.53 -6.42 40.82
N LEU A 500 -22.08 -7.17 41.83
CA LEU A 500 -21.17 -8.32 41.76
C LEU A 500 -19.67 -8.02 41.97
N LEU A 501 -19.37 -7.21 43.00
CA LEU A 501 -18.23 -7.48 43.89
C LEU A 501 -18.78 -7.76 45.29
N GLY A 502 -18.48 -8.95 45.81
CA GLY A 502 -18.60 -9.26 47.23
C GLY A 502 -19.33 -10.56 47.51
N LEU A 503 -18.60 -11.67 47.51
CA LEU A 503 -18.52 -12.60 48.65
C LEU A 503 -17.30 -13.53 48.44
N ARG A 504 -16.24 -13.29 49.20
CA ARG A 504 -15.14 -14.24 49.42
C ARG A 504 -15.56 -15.25 50.48
N LYS A 505 -15.27 -16.54 50.26
CA LYS A 505 -14.77 -17.44 51.31
C LYS A 505 -14.02 -18.63 50.70
N GLU A 506 -13.02 -19.06 51.45
CA GLU A 506 -11.87 -19.91 51.10
C GLU A 506 -12.24 -21.37 50.79
N ALA A 507 -11.49 -22.00 49.88
CA ALA A 507 -11.26 -23.44 49.87
C ALA A 507 -9.96 -23.77 49.09
N GLU A 508 -9.12 -24.61 49.70
CA GLU A 508 -7.80 -25.10 49.29
C GLU A 508 -7.77 -25.89 47.96
N PRO A 509 -6.59 -26.10 47.33
CA PRO A 509 -6.49 -26.62 45.97
C PRO A 509 -6.61 -28.15 45.93
N ALA A 510 -7.65 -28.65 45.26
CA ALA A 510 -7.81 -30.07 44.96
C ALA A 510 -6.95 -30.50 43.76
N ARG A 511 -6.32 -31.66 43.94
CA ARG A 511 -5.39 -32.37 43.07
C ARG A 511 -5.91 -32.61 41.64
N GLY A 512 -4.99 -32.51 40.67
CA GLY A 512 -5.25 -32.68 39.25
C GLY A 512 -5.67 -34.11 38.83
N PRO A 513 -6.29 -34.25 37.63
CA PRO A 513 -6.61 -35.55 37.07
C PRO A 513 -5.40 -36.19 36.39
N ARG A 514 -5.24 -37.48 36.68
CA ARG A 514 -4.18 -38.39 36.24
C ARG A 514 -4.10 -38.54 34.73
N LEU A 515 -2.88 -38.49 34.20
CA LEU A 515 -2.51 -38.97 32.87
C LEU A 515 -2.84 -40.47 32.73
N LEU A 516 -3.61 -40.81 31.70
CA LEU A 516 -3.68 -42.17 31.18
C LEU A 516 -2.34 -42.51 30.50
N GLY A 517 -1.81 -43.68 30.87
CA GLY A 517 -0.48 -44.14 30.47
C GLY A 517 -0.36 -44.50 29.00
N LEU A 518 0.76 -44.08 28.42
CA LEU A 518 1.43 -44.75 27.31
C LEU A 518 2.86 -45.04 27.79
N ARG A 519 3.19 -46.32 27.89
CA ARG A 519 4.53 -46.81 28.22
C ARG A 519 5.48 -46.49 27.06
N PRO A 520 6.68 -45.93 27.30
CA PRO A 520 7.74 -45.96 26.32
C PRO A 520 8.42 -47.33 26.35
N THR A 521 8.39 -48.02 25.21
CA THR A 521 9.23 -49.19 24.90
C THR A 521 10.70 -48.76 24.90
N ARG A 522 11.52 -49.44 25.70
CA ARG A 522 12.98 -49.35 25.65
C ARG A 522 13.48 -49.76 24.26
N PRO A 523 14.45 -49.07 23.66
CA PRO A 523 15.34 -49.69 22.69
C PRO A 523 16.46 -50.41 23.46
N GLU A 524 16.58 -51.71 23.20
CA GLU A 524 17.76 -52.50 23.57
C GLU A 524 18.99 -51.93 22.89
N ASN A 525 20.10 -51.95 23.62
CA ASN A 525 21.38 -51.43 23.20
C ASN A 525 22.36 -52.60 23.13
N LYS A 526 23.20 -52.59 22.10
CA LYS A 526 24.49 -53.27 21.93
C LYS A 526 24.48 -54.66 21.28
N ASP A 527 24.61 -54.64 19.96
CA ASP A 527 25.69 -55.34 19.28
C ASP A 527 26.99 -54.53 19.50
N ASP A 528 28.01 -55.14 20.10
CA ASP A 528 29.39 -54.96 19.64
C ASP A 528 30.22 -56.19 20.03
N GLU A 529 30.92 -56.71 19.03
CA GLU A 529 31.69 -57.93 19.03
C GLU A 529 33.07 -57.75 19.65
N GLY A 530 33.62 -58.83 20.21
CA GLY A 530 34.92 -59.30 19.73
C GLY A 530 36.21 -58.65 20.24
N LYS A 531 36.91 -59.46 21.06
CA LYS A 531 38.37 -59.54 21.33
C LYS A 531 38.96 -58.72 22.46
#